data_AF-A0A1M5HSR5-F1
#
_entry.id   AF-A0A1M5HSR5-F1
#
_cell.length_a   1.000
_cell.length_b   1.000
_cell.length_c   1.000
_cell.angle_alpha   90.00
_cell.angle_beta   90.00
_cell.angle_gamma   90.00
#
_symmetry.space_group_name_H-M   'P 1'
#
loop_
_entity.id
_entity.type
_entity.pdbx_description
1 polymer ?
#
loop_
_entity_poly.entity_id
_entity_poly.type
_entity_poly.pdbx_seq_one_letter_code
_entity_poly.pdbx_strand_id
1 'polypeptide(L)'
;MDADRPAWLFDPSATRTLVLTRRPPGGRAVDDVVSDLVWTEVVRLLRWATAGSTGPAHLRTGALWRLAAEGAALLRRMPVLCAETGQPWSVLPPTPPAPGTPPARQVEVVAGRLARLLAASGPAPVTLPALAAEVDALGEAAVQAIAASSFATGSAFM
;
A
#
# COMPACT_ATOMS: atom_id res chain seq x y z
N MET A 1 1.41 -16.59 -15.52
CA MET A 1 0.12 -16.64 -14.80
C MET A 1 -0.48 -15.25 -14.90
N ASP A 2 -1.32 -15.09 -15.91
CA ASP A 2 -1.88 -13.81 -16.33
C ASP A 2 -2.94 -13.27 -15.36
N ALA A 3 -2.76 -12.00 -15.00
CA ALA A 3 -3.77 -10.94 -14.97
C ALA A 3 -5.13 -11.10 -14.25
N ASP A 4 -5.33 -12.02 -13.30
CA ASP A 4 -6.42 -11.85 -12.32
C ASP A 4 -5.98 -10.89 -11.20
N ARG A 5 -5.83 -9.61 -11.57
CA ARG A 5 -5.81 -8.54 -10.57
C ARG A 5 -7.17 -8.51 -9.91
N PRO A 6 -7.24 -8.54 -8.58
CA PRO A 6 -8.39 -9.11 -7.93
C PRO A 6 -9.64 -8.25 -8.13
N ALA A 7 -10.64 -8.78 -8.83
CA ALA A 7 -11.98 -8.22 -8.87
C ALA A 7 -12.49 -7.85 -7.46
N TRP A 8 -12.06 -8.60 -6.43
CA TRP A 8 -12.37 -8.33 -5.03
C TRP A 8 -11.93 -6.94 -4.55
N LEU A 9 -10.86 -6.35 -5.08
CA LEU A 9 -10.34 -5.06 -4.60
C LEU A 9 -11.31 -3.90 -4.90
N PHE A 10 -12.11 -4.05 -5.95
CA PHE A 10 -13.12 -3.07 -6.35
C PHE A 10 -14.53 -3.46 -5.92
N ASP A 11 -14.72 -4.65 -5.33
CA ASP A 11 -15.97 -5.05 -4.67
C ASP A 11 -16.03 -4.44 -3.25
N PRO A 12 -16.99 -3.54 -2.96
CA PRO A 12 -17.15 -2.93 -1.64
C PRO A 12 -17.42 -3.95 -0.53
N SER A 13 -18.15 -5.03 -0.82
CA SER A 13 -18.53 -6.03 0.18
C SER A 13 -17.34 -6.91 0.54
N ALA A 14 -16.59 -7.36 -0.46
CA ALA A 14 -15.37 -8.14 -0.25
C ALA A 14 -14.31 -7.33 0.50
N THR A 15 -14.06 -6.08 0.09
CA THR A 15 -13.10 -5.20 0.78
C THR A 15 -13.51 -4.90 2.21
N ARG A 16 -14.79 -4.61 2.47
CA ARG A 16 -15.30 -4.43 3.83
C ARG A 16 -15.07 -5.67 4.70
N THR A 17 -15.36 -6.85 4.16
CA THR A 17 -15.16 -8.11 4.88
C THR A 17 -13.69 -8.30 5.25
N LEU A 18 -12.77 -8.08 4.29
CA LEU A 18 -11.33 -8.17 4.54
C LEU A 18 -10.85 -7.18 5.60
N VAL A 19 -11.30 -5.92 5.55
CA VAL A 19 -10.97 -4.92 6.58
C VAL A 19 -11.43 -5.39 7.97
N LEU A 20 -12.68 -5.84 8.10
CA LEU A 20 -13.23 -6.29 9.38
C LEU A 20 -12.53 -7.52 9.93
N THR A 21 -12.07 -8.43 9.07
CA THR A 21 -11.30 -9.62 9.51
C THR A 21 -9.92 -9.27 10.10
N ARG A 22 -9.46 -8.02 9.98
CA ARG A 22 -8.20 -7.54 10.56
C ARG A 22 -8.32 -7.00 11.97
N ARG A 23 -9.53 -6.89 12.51
CA ARG A 23 -9.72 -6.42 13.88
C ARG A 23 -9.04 -7.38 14.87
N PRO A 24 -8.30 -6.84 15.86
CA PRO A 24 -7.66 -7.69 16.86
C PRO A 24 -8.72 -8.43 17.69
N PRO A 25 -8.53 -9.73 17.99
CA PRO A 25 -9.49 -10.48 18.78
C PRO A 25 -9.56 -9.93 20.21
N GLY A 26 -10.76 -9.58 20.68
CA GLY A 26 -10.96 -9.01 22.01
C GLY A 26 -10.37 -7.61 22.19
N GLY A 27 -10.14 -6.87 21.10
CA GLY A 27 -9.63 -5.50 21.12
C GLY A 27 -10.59 -4.50 21.77
N ARG A 28 -10.07 -3.35 22.19
CA ARG A 28 -10.88 -2.22 22.65
C ARG A 28 -11.48 -1.51 21.43
N ALA A 29 -12.53 -0.72 21.65
CA ALA A 29 -13.17 0.05 20.57
C ALA A 29 -12.19 0.92 19.77
N VAL A 30 -11.18 1.50 20.42
CA VAL A 30 -10.14 2.28 19.73
C VAL A 30 -9.27 1.41 18.81
N ASP A 31 -8.97 0.17 19.21
CA ASP A 31 -8.14 -0.75 18.43
C ASP A 31 -8.88 -1.19 17.16
N ASP A 32 -10.20 -1.41 17.26
CA ASP A 32 -11.09 -1.68 16.12
C ASP A 32 -11.16 -0.51 15.14
N VAL A 33 -11.33 0.72 15.64
CA VAL A 33 -11.41 1.94 14.81
C VAL A 33 -10.09 2.19 14.08
N VAL A 34 -8.96 2.05 14.78
CA VAL A 34 -7.63 2.22 14.16
C VAL A 34 -7.41 1.13 13.11
N SER A 35 -7.77 -0.12 13.39
CA SER A 35 -7.67 -1.21 12.41
C SER A 35 -8.51 -0.91 11.16
N ASP A 36 -9.79 -0.57 11.33
CA ASP A 36 -10.69 -0.25 10.23
C ASP A 36 -10.17 0.91 9.37
N LEU A 37 -9.71 1.99 10.00
CA LEU A 37 -9.15 3.17 9.33
C LEU A 37 -7.93 2.79 8.50
N VAL A 38 -6.98 2.10 9.12
CA VAL A 38 -5.69 1.77 8.51
C VAL A 38 -5.88 0.82 7.33
N TRP A 39 -6.68 -0.24 7.48
CA TRP A 39 -6.91 -1.19 6.40
C TRP A 39 -7.77 -0.61 5.27
N THR A 40 -8.67 0.32 5.57
CA THR A 40 -9.41 1.07 4.53
C THR A 40 -8.45 1.92 3.69
N GLU A 41 -7.49 2.59 4.32
CA GLU A 41 -6.48 3.38 3.60
C GLU A 41 -5.55 2.47 2.78
N VAL A 42 -5.15 1.31 3.30
CA VAL A 42 -4.39 0.30 2.54
C VAL A 42 -5.15 -0.14 1.29
N VAL A 43 -6.46 -0.41 1.39
CA VAL A 43 -7.30 -0.75 0.22
C VAL A 43 -7.28 0.39 -0.80
N ARG A 44 -7.34 1.65 -0.36
CA ARG A 44 -7.26 2.82 -1.26
C ARG A 44 -5.90 2.88 -1.97
N LEU A 45 -4.80 2.67 -1.26
CA LEU A 45 -3.46 2.61 -1.85
C LEU A 45 -3.34 1.48 -2.88
N LEU A 46 -3.87 0.28 -2.58
CA LEU A 46 -3.89 -0.84 -3.52
C LEU A 46 -4.67 -0.52 -4.81
N ARG A 47 -5.78 0.23 -4.69
CA ARG A 47 -6.55 0.70 -5.86
C ARG A 47 -5.75 1.67 -6.70
N TRP A 48 -5.04 2.62 -6.08
CA TRP A 48 -4.15 3.54 -6.80
C TRP A 48 -2.96 2.83 -7.45
N ALA A 49 -2.35 1.86 -6.77
CA ALA A 49 -1.31 1.02 -7.36
C ALA A 49 -1.83 0.27 -8.59
N THR A 50 -3.04 -0.30 -8.50
CA THR A 50 -3.69 -0.95 -9.64
C THR A 50 -3.97 0.04 -10.78
N ALA A 51 -4.47 1.24 -10.48
CA ALA A 51 -4.69 2.28 -11.48
C ALA A 51 -3.37 2.73 -12.15
N GLY A 52 -2.29 2.87 -11.38
CA GLY A 52 -0.96 3.23 -11.88
C GLY A 52 -0.33 2.17 -12.78
N SER A 53 -0.59 0.89 -12.50
CA SER A 53 0.00 -0.23 -13.26
C SER A 53 -0.85 -0.69 -14.46
N THR A 54 -2.19 -0.58 -14.40
CA THR A 54 -3.10 -1.06 -15.47
C THR A 54 -3.87 0.03 -16.19
N GLY A 55 -3.92 1.25 -15.65
CA GLY A 55 -4.73 2.32 -16.21
C GLY A 55 -4.27 2.78 -17.60
N PRO A 56 -5.09 3.59 -18.29
CA PRO A 56 -4.69 4.26 -19.52
C PRO A 56 -3.39 5.04 -19.32
N ALA A 57 -2.50 5.04 -20.32
CA ALA A 57 -1.16 5.63 -20.20
C ALA A 57 -1.19 7.09 -19.70
N HIS A 58 -2.15 7.89 -20.18
CA HIS A 58 -2.31 9.30 -19.79
C HIS A 58 -2.72 9.51 -18.32
N LEU A 59 -3.23 8.48 -17.62
CA LEU A 59 -3.63 8.56 -16.21
C LEU A 59 -2.63 7.92 -15.24
N ARG A 60 -1.69 7.09 -15.75
CA ARG A 60 -0.77 6.32 -14.89
C ARG A 60 0.07 7.21 -13.99
N THR A 61 0.69 8.24 -14.55
CA THR A 61 1.52 9.19 -13.78
C THR A 61 0.71 9.89 -12.69
N GLY A 62 -0.53 10.30 -13.00
CA GLY A 62 -1.42 10.92 -12.02
C GLY A 62 -1.88 9.95 -10.91
N ALA A 63 -2.04 8.66 -11.22
CA ALA A 63 -2.35 7.63 -10.24
C ALA A 63 -1.13 7.33 -9.33
N LEU A 64 0.08 7.29 -9.89
CA LEU A 64 1.31 7.10 -9.12
C LEU A 64 1.59 8.28 -8.18
N TRP A 65 1.33 9.52 -8.61
CA TRP A 65 1.44 10.68 -7.72
C TRP A 65 0.45 10.62 -6.56
N ARG A 66 -0.81 10.24 -6.84
CA ARG A 66 -1.82 10.04 -5.79
C ARG A 66 -1.43 8.93 -4.83
N LEU A 67 -0.90 7.82 -5.34
CA LEU A 67 -0.37 6.73 -4.54
C LEU A 67 0.73 7.22 -3.56
N ALA A 68 1.73 7.94 -4.07
CA ALA A 68 2.82 8.47 -3.25
C ALA A 68 2.31 9.47 -2.20
N ALA A 69 1.42 10.38 -2.59
CA ALA A 69 0.88 11.40 -1.70
C ALA A 69 0.01 10.80 -0.58
N GLU A 70 -0.87 9.85 -0.90
CA GLU A 70 -1.72 9.17 0.08
C GLU A 70 -0.89 8.26 1.00
N GLY A 71 0.13 7.56 0.46
CA GLY A 71 1.07 6.78 1.25
C GLY A 71 1.77 7.65 2.30
N ALA A 72 2.33 8.78 1.88
CA ALA A 72 2.95 9.75 2.79
C ALA A 72 1.95 10.33 3.82
N ALA A 73 0.69 10.57 3.43
CA ALA A 73 -0.34 11.04 4.34
C ALA A 73 -0.73 10.00 5.40
N LEU A 74 -0.73 8.72 5.04
CA LEU A 74 -0.94 7.63 5.99
C LEU A 74 0.26 7.51 6.95
N LEU A 75 1.49 7.53 6.44
CA LEU A 75 2.72 7.45 7.25
C LEU A 75 2.81 8.58 8.28
N ARG A 76 2.43 9.81 7.91
CA ARG A 76 2.40 10.95 8.85
C ARG A 76 1.44 10.74 10.03
N ARG A 77 0.40 9.92 9.88
CA ARG A 77 -0.59 9.62 10.94
C ARG A 77 -0.16 8.43 11.82
N MET A 78 0.69 7.54 11.32
CA MET A 78 1.05 6.29 11.99
C MET A 78 1.61 6.44 13.42
N PRO A 79 2.48 7.42 13.74
CA PRO A 79 2.97 7.60 15.11
C PRO A 79 1.84 7.83 16.13
N VAL A 80 0.82 8.62 15.75
CA VAL A 80 -0.34 8.90 16.61
C VAL A 80 -1.22 7.67 16.76
N LEU A 81 -1.48 6.95 15.67
CA LEU A 81 -2.27 5.69 15.68
C LEU A 81 -1.59 4.61 16.54
N CYS A 82 -0.26 4.54 16.52
CA CYS A 82 0.51 3.68 17.42
C CYS A 82 0.29 4.06 18.89
N ALA A 83 0.35 5.35 19.22
CA ALA A 83 0.10 5.82 20.60
C ALA A 83 -1.31 5.48 21.08
N GLU A 84 -2.33 5.64 20.23
CA GLU A 84 -3.73 5.31 20.54
C GLU A 84 -3.94 3.82 20.86
N THR A 85 -3.21 2.95 20.15
CA THR A 85 -3.28 1.49 20.31
C THR A 85 -2.27 0.93 21.31
N GLY A 86 -1.44 1.79 21.92
CA GLY A 86 -0.37 1.37 22.84
C GLY A 86 0.76 0.59 22.16
N GLN A 87 0.88 0.66 20.83
CA GLN A 87 1.99 0.06 20.09
C GLN A 87 3.20 1.00 20.10
N PRO A 88 4.43 0.50 20.31
CA PRO A 88 5.63 1.33 20.20
C PRO A 88 5.83 1.75 18.74
N TRP A 89 6.02 3.06 18.52
CA TRP A 89 6.42 3.57 17.21
C TRP A 89 7.90 3.29 16.97
N SER A 90 8.21 2.73 15.80
CA SER A 90 9.58 2.50 15.32
C SER A 90 9.62 2.73 13.83
N VAL A 91 10.73 3.32 13.36
CA VAL A 91 11.04 3.42 11.94
C VAL A 91 11.71 2.13 11.53
N LEU A 92 10.91 1.19 11.01
CA LEU A 92 11.44 -0.03 10.41
C LEU A 92 11.82 0.27 8.95
N PRO A 93 13.00 -0.19 8.48
CA PRO A 93 13.35 -0.03 7.09
C PRO A 93 12.38 -0.83 6.20
N PRO A 94 11.96 -0.28 5.05
CA PRO A 94 11.15 -1.01 4.09
C PRO A 94 11.88 -2.26 3.60
N THR A 95 11.13 -3.34 3.31
CA THR A 95 11.71 -4.50 2.62
C THR A 95 11.92 -4.14 1.15
N PRO A 96 13.16 -4.03 0.65
CA PRO A 96 13.38 -3.63 -0.73
C PRO A 96 12.86 -4.70 -1.70
N PRO A 97 12.43 -4.31 -2.92
CA PRO A 97 12.24 -5.25 -4.01
C PRO A 97 13.55 -6.01 -4.33
N ALA A 98 13.44 -7.15 -5.02
CA ALA A 98 14.63 -7.89 -5.44
C ALA A 98 15.55 -7.01 -6.32
N PRO A 99 16.89 -7.10 -6.17
CA PRO A 99 17.83 -6.36 -7.00
C PRO A 99 17.54 -6.55 -8.49
N GLY A 100 17.60 -5.47 -9.27
CA GLY A 100 17.33 -5.49 -10.70
C GLY A 100 15.83 -5.47 -11.09
N THR A 101 14.90 -5.40 -10.13
CA THR A 101 13.47 -5.22 -10.44
C THR A 101 13.24 -3.86 -11.11
N PRO A 102 12.69 -3.79 -12.34
CA PRO A 102 12.41 -2.53 -13.00
C PRO A 102 11.47 -1.65 -12.18
N PRO A 103 11.65 -0.31 -12.10
CA PRO A 103 10.83 0.58 -11.28
C PRO A 103 9.32 0.40 -11.46
N ALA A 104 8.87 0.23 -12.71
CA ALA A 104 7.44 0.00 -13.02
C ALA A 104 6.88 -1.30 -12.40
N ARG A 105 7.72 -2.32 -12.19
CA ARG A 105 7.33 -3.60 -11.56
C ARG A 105 7.44 -3.57 -10.04
N GLN A 106 8.23 -2.67 -9.47
CA GLN A 106 8.37 -2.57 -8.03
C GLN A 106 7.03 -2.23 -7.36
N VAL A 107 6.24 -1.32 -7.94
CA VAL A 107 4.89 -0.97 -7.45
C VAL A 107 4.01 -2.23 -7.35
N GLU A 108 4.04 -3.09 -8.38
CA GLU A 108 3.26 -4.33 -8.41
C GLU A 108 3.73 -5.32 -7.34
N VAL A 109 5.04 -5.44 -7.13
CA VAL A 109 5.63 -6.33 -6.12
C VAL A 109 5.22 -5.91 -4.72
N VAL A 110 5.39 -4.63 -4.38
CA VAL A 110 5.07 -4.11 -3.05
C VAL A 110 3.55 -4.14 -2.80
N ALA A 111 2.75 -3.72 -3.79
CA ALA A 111 1.28 -3.81 -3.71
C ALA A 111 0.83 -5.27 -3.52
N GLY A 112 1.49 -6.23 -4.18
CA GLY A 112 1.23 -7.65 -3.98
C GLY A 112 1.55 -8.13 -2.56
N ARG A 113 2.60 -7.61 -1.91
CA ARG A 113 2.90 -7.91 -0.50
C ARG A 113 1.81 -7.36 0.42
N LEU A 114 1.42 -6.10 0.25
CA LEU A 114 0.34 -5.47 1.01
C LEU A 114 -1.01 -6.19 0.83
N ALA A 115 -1.35 -6.60 -0.39
CA ALA A 115 -2.56 -7.35 -0.66
C ALA A 115 -2.55 -8.72 0.05
N ARG A 116 -1.39 -9.39 0.09
CA ARG A 116 -1.22 -10.63 0.87
C ARG A 116 -1.35 -10.39 2.37
N LEU A 117 -0.82 -9.29 2.91
CA LEU A 117 -1.01 -8.93 4.32
C LEU A 117 -2.49 -8.71 4.66
N LEU A 118 -3.22 -8.02 3.79
CA LEU A 118 -4.68 -7.81 3.95
C LEU A 118 -5.48 -9.13 3.84
N ALA A 119 -5.03 -10.07 3.00
CA ALA A 119 -5.71 -11.34 2.79
C ALA A 119 -5.29 -12.45 3.79
N ALA A 120 -4.13 -12.33 4.43
CA ALA A 120 -3.55 -13.39 5.26
C ALA A 120 -4.36 -13.65 6.54
N SER A 121 -5.18 -14.69 6.58
CA SER A 121 -5.84 -15.12 7.82
C SER A 121 -4.80 -15.84 8.70
N GLY A 122 -4.30 -15.20 9.75
CA GLY A 122 -3.23 -15.75 10.58
C GLY A 122 -3.30 -15.28 12.04
N PRO A 123 -2.72 -16.06 12.97
CA PRO A 123 -2.86 -15.82 14.41
C PRO A 123 -2.09 -14.60 14.94
N ALA A 124 -1.11 -14.09 14.18
CA ALA A 124 -0.33 -12.93 14.57
C ALA A 124 -0.89 -11.65 13.92
N PRO A 125 -1.34 -10.67 14.72
CA PRO A 125 -1.78 -9.38 14.19
C PRO A 125 -0.61 -8.65 13.51
N VAL A 126 -0.88 -8.03 12.36
CA VAL A 126 0.08 -7.14 11.69
C VAL A 126 0.24 -5.89 12.54
N THR A 127 1.47 -5.58 12.95
CA THR A 127 1.74 -4.38 13.75
C THR A 127 1.75 -3.14 12.86
N LEU A 128 1.37 -1.98 13.43
CA LEU A 128 1.37 -0.70 12.70
C LEU A 128 2.76 -0.32 12.17
N PRO A 129 3.88 -0.52 12.90
CA PRO A 129 5.21 -0.27 12.36
C PRO A 129 5.57 -1.17 11.16
N ALA A 130 5.19 -2.45 11.19
CA ALA A 130 5.45 -3.35 10.06
C ALA A 130 4.64 -2.94 8.83
N LEU A 131 3.40 -2.51 9.03
CA LEU A 131 2.58 -1.98 7.94
C LEU A 131 3.14 -0.66 7.40
N ALA A 132 3.61 0.24 8.27
CA ALA A 132 4.24 1.50 7.86
C ALA A 132 5.43 1.25 6.92
N ALA A 133 6.28 0.26 7.21
CA ALA A 133 7.40 -0.10 6.33
C ALA A 133 6.95 -0.53 4.92
N GLU A 134 5.84 -1.26 4.78
CA GLU A 134 5.33 -1.63 3.45
C GLU A 134 4.63 -0.46 2.74
N VAL A 135 3.97 0.44 3.47
CA VAL A 135 3.39 1.68 2.90
C VAL A 135 4.50 2.61 2.40
N ASP A 136 5.59 2.74 3.14
CA ASP A 136 6.78 3.49 2.74
C ASP A 136 7.42 2.92 1.48
N ALA A 137 7.64 1.60 1.45
CA ALA A 137 8.13 0.89 0.26
C ALA A 137 7.24 1.13 -0.96
N LEU A 138 5.91 1.20 -0.79
CA LEU A 138 4.97 1.42 -1.89
C LEU A 138 5.05 2.85 -2.41
N GLY A 139 5.16 3.83 -1.51
CA GLY A 139 5.35 5.24 -1.86
C GLY A 139 6.67 5.47 -2.59
N GLU A 140 7.75 4.87 -2.10
CA GLU A 140 9.07 4.92 -2.75
C GLU A 140 9.02 4.32 -4.16
N ALA A 141 8.46 3.11 -4.31
CA ALA A 141 8.31 2.47 -5.61
C ALA A 141 7.51 3.32 -6.61
N ALA A 142 6.48 4.04 -6.13
CA ALA A 142 5.71 4.95 -6.97
C ALA A 142 6.55 6.13 -7.47
N VAL A 143 7.35 6.75 -6.58
CA VAL A 143 8.27 7.85 -6.95
C VAL A 143 9.34 7.37 -7.93
N GLN A 144 9.93 6.20 -7.70
CA GLN A 144 10.91 5.63 -8.63
C GLN A 144 10.30 5.35 -10.01
N ALA A 145 9.06 4.84 -10.07
CA ALA A 145 8.36 4.61 -11.33
C ALA A 145 8.08 5.93 -12.09
N ILE A 146 7.67 6.99 -11.38
CA ILE A 146 7.49 8.33 -11.96
C ILE A 146 8.81 8.84 -12.54
N ALA A 147 9.88 8.80 -11.74
CA ALA A 147 11.20 9.27 -12.17
C ALA A 147 11.66 8.55 -13.45
N ALA A 148 11.55 7.22 -13.49
CA ALA A 148 11.91 6.43 -14.67
C ALA A 148 11.09 6.81 -15.93
N SER A 149 9.80 7.11 -15.78
CA SER A 149 8.95 7.51 -16.90
C SER A 149 9.29 8.90 -17.46
N SER A 150 9.72 9.83 -16.59
CA SER A 150 10.16 11.17 -16.99
C SER A 150 11.46 11.11 -17.80
N PHE A 151 12.42 10.27 -17.40
CA PHE A 151 13.68 10.11 -18.13
C PHE A 151 13.51 9.40 -19.47
N ALA A 152 12.61 8.42 -19.57
CA ALA A 152 12.31 7.75 -20.84
C ALA A 152 11.69 8.70 -21.88
N THR A 153 10.90 9.68 -21.45
CA THR A 153 10.30 10.68 -22.34
C THR A 153 11.32 11.73 -22.80
N GLY A 154 12.26 12.12 -21.93
CA GLY A 154 13.32 13.07 -22.26
C GLY A 154 14.37 12.54 -23.26
N SER A 155 14.63 11.22 -23.24
CA SER A 155 15.58 10.59 -24.16
C SER A 155 15.04 10.41 -25.59
N ALA A 156 13.73 10.57 -25.82
CA ALA A 156 13.12 10.45 -27.14
C ALA A 156 13.17 11.75 -27.97
N PHE A 157 13.59 12.86 -27.36
CA PHE A 157 13.74 14.17 -27.98
C PHE A 157 15.20 14.57 -28.23
N MET A 158 16.14 13.64 -28.05
CA MET A 158 17.58 13.83 -28.27
C MET A 158 18.08 12.82 -29.30
#